data_AF-A0A8S3CX07-F1
#
_entry.id   AF-A0A8S3CX07-F1
#
_cell.length_a   1.000
_cell.length_b   1.000
_cell.length_c   1.000
_cell.angle_alpha   90.00
_cell.angle_beta   90.00
_cell.angle_gamma   90.00
#
_symmetry.space_group_name_H-M   'P 1'
#
loop_
_entity.id
_entity.type
_entity.pdbx_description
1 polymer ?
#
loop_
_entity_poly.entity_id
_entity_poly.type
_entity_poly.pdbx_seq_one_letter_code
_entity_poly.pdbx_strand_id
1 'polypeptide(L)' 'DAVNDDNSAVALSQQKMDELQLFRGDTVLLKGKKRHETICIVLADDTCQNDHIRMNRVVRNNLRERSGDIISIQACTDVK' A
#
# COMPACT_ATOMS: atom_id res chain seq x y z
N ASP A 1 -10.60 -6.89 -15.16
CA ASP A 1 -9.15 -7.15 -15.18
C ASP A 1 -8.50 -6.54 -13.96
N ALA A 2 -7.69 -7.29 -13.23
CA ALA A 2 -6.99 -6.78 -12.05
C ALA A 2 -5.95 -5.76 -12.54
N VAL A 3 -6.31 -4.47 -12.51
CA VAL A 3 -5.56 -3.36 -13.13
C VAL A 3 -4.13 -3.21 -12.59
N ASN A 4 -3.76 -3.92 -11.53
CA ASN A 4 -2.41 -3.95 -11.01
C ASN A 4 -2.14 -5.24 -10.21
N ASP A 5 -1.60 -6.27 -10.86
CA ASP A 5 -1.11 -7.51 -10.21
C ASP A 5 0.40 -7.45 -9.90
N ASP A 6 0.92 -6.24 -9.69
CA ASP A 6 2.30 -6.03 -9.30
C ASP A 6 2.49 -6.40 -7.81
N ASN A 7 3.47 -7.27 -7.54
CA ASN A 7 3.82 -7.72 -6.18
C ASN A 7 4.56 -6.67 -5.36
N SER A 8 4.93 -5.55 -5.98
CA SER A 8 5.74 -4.48 -5.40
C SER A 8 5.02 -3.13 -5.34
N ALA A 9 3.77 -3.05 -5.81
CA ALA A 9 3.02 -1.80 -5.86
C ALA A 9 1.72 -1.86 -5.06
N VAL A 10 1.35 -0.72 -4.48
CA VAL A 10 0.05 -0.50 -3.85
C VAL A 10 -0.58 0.78 -4.36
N ALA A 11 -1.91 0.79 -4.44
CA ALA A 11 -2.68 1.92 -4.94
C ALA A 11 -3.46 2.59 -3.80
N LEU A 12 -3.38 3.92 -3.76
CA LEU A 12 -4.10 4.81 -2.86
C LEU A 12 -4.86 5.87 -3.66
N SER A 13 -5.91 6.44 -3.07
CA SER A 13 -6.53 7.64 -3.62
C SER A 13 -5.54 8.81 -3.60
N GLN A 14 -5.68 9.75 -4.55
CA GLN A 14 -4.87 10.97 -4.56
C GLN A 14 -5.00 11.75 -3.25
N GLN A 15 -6.22 11.87 -2.72
CA GLN A 15 -6.48 12.57 -1.46
C GLN A 15 -5.74 11.94 -0.26
N LYS A 16 -5.67 10.61 -0.17
CA LYS A 16 -4.96 9.92 0.92
C LYS A 16 -3.46 10.09 0.78
N MET A 17 -2.95 10.09 -0.45
CA MET A 17 -1.54 10.38 -0.71
C MET A 17 -1.17 11.80 -0.25
N ASP A 18 -1.99 12.80 -0.56
CA ASP A 18 -1.77 14.18 -0.14
C ASP A 18 -1.80 14.32 1.39
N GLU A 19 -2.76 13.66 2.06
CA GLU A 19 -2.87 13.63 3.54
C GLU A 19 -1.62 13.03 4.20
N LEU A 20 -1.06 11.98 3.60
CA LEU A 20 0.14 11.29 4.09
C LEU A 20 1.45 11.91 3.56
N GLN A 21 1.35 12.98 2.75
CA GLN A 21 2.48 13.62 2.08
C GLN A 21 3.32 12.64 1.24
N LEU A 22 2.66 11.68 0.59
CA LEU A 22 3.26 10.70 -0.30
C LEU A 22 3.12 11.15 -1.75
N PHE A 23 4.16 10.95 -2.54
CA PHE A 23 4.15 11.17 -3.98
C PHE A 23 4.09 9.84 -4.73
N ARG A 24 3.63 9.90 -5.98
CA ARG A 24 3.62 8.72 -6.86
C ARG A 24 5.06 8.23 -7.06
N GLY A 25 5.31 6.97 -6.77
CA GLY A 25 6.63 6.36 -6.85
C GLY A 25 7.37 6.30 -5.52
N ASP A 26 6.85 6.92 -4.45
CA ASP A 26 7.45 6.82 -3.13
C ASP A 26 7.40 5.39 -2.60
N THR A 27 8.44 5.04 -1.84
CA THR A 27 8.53 3.76 -1.15
C THR A 27 7.85 3.88 0.21
N VAL A 28 7.00 2.91 0.53
CA VAL A 28 6.28 2.82 1.80
C VAL A 28 6.51 1.49 2.49
N LEU A 29 6.61 1.56 3.81
CA LEU A 29 6.60 0.40 4.69
C LEU A 29 5.15 0.13 5.12
N LEU A 30 4.66 -1.06 4.76
CA LEU A 30 3.37 -1.57 5.18
C LEU A 30 3.58 -2.52 6.36
N LYS A 31 2.85 -2.30 7.45
CA LYS A 31 2.89 -3.13 8.65
C LYS A 31 1.56 -3.85 8.82
N GLY A 32 1.62 -5.17 8.88
CA GLY A 32 0.49 -6.06 9.11
C GLY A 32 0.60 -6.80 10.44
N LYS A 33 -0.17 -7.88 10.55
CA LYS A 33 -0.24 -8.73 11.75
C LYS A 33 1.03 -9.54 11.97
N LYS A 34 1.19 -9.99 13.23
CA LYS A 34 2.29 -10.86 13.66
C LYS A 34 3.69 -10.32 13.30
N ARG A 35 3.86 -8.99 13.33
CA ARG A 35 5.11 -8.28 13.00
C ARG A 35 5.59 -8.53 11.56
N HIS A 36 4.67 -8.88 10.67
CA HIS A 36 4.98 -8.96 9.25
C HIS A 36 4.93 -7.57 8.64
N GLU A 37 5.96 -7.24 7.88
CA GLU A 37 6.10 -5.96 7.20
C GLU A 37 6.47 -6.22 5.74
N THR A 38 6.14 -5.29 4.85
CA THR A 38 6.48 -5.37 3.43
C THR A 38 6.69 -3.97 2.89
N ILE A 39 7.66 -3.83 1.99
CA ILE A 39 7.94 -2.58 1.29
C ILE A 39 7.24 -2.60 -0.06
N CYS A 40 6.55 -1.51 -0.40
CA CYS A 40 5.90 -1.34 -1.70
C CYS A 40 6.08 0.09 -2.21
N ILE A 41 5.84 0.28 -3.51
CA ILE A 41 5.79 1.57 -4.18
C ILE A 41 4.34 2.05 -4.23
N VAL A 42 4.11 3.33 -3.96
CA VAL A 42 2.77 3.93 -4.01
C VAL A 42 2.43 4.42 -5.40
N LEU A 43 1.25 4.04 -5.87
CA LEU A 43 0.64 4.52 -7.10
C LEU A 43 -0.68 5.24 -6.79
N ALA A 44 -0.97 6.30 -7.53
CA ALA A 44 -2.27 6.97 -7.47
C ALA A 44 -3.32 6.18 -8.26
N ASP A 45 -4.50 6.01 -7.66
CA ASP A 45 -5.69 5.42 -8.27
C ASP A 45 -6.94 6.21 -7.85
N ASP A 46 -7.47 7.02 -8.77
CA ASP A 46 -8.66 7.86 -8.54
C ASP A 46 -9.94 7.05 -8.33
N THR A 47 -9.93 5.75 -8.64
CA THR A 47 -11.07 4.84 -8.40
C THR A 47 -11.02 4.19 -7.02
N CYS A 48 -9.93 4.40 -6.27
CA CYS A 48 -9.76 3.89 -4.90
C CYS A 48 -10.42 4.84 -3.90
N GLN A 49 -11.17 4.27 -2.95
CA GLN A 49 -11.77 5.05 -1.88
C GLN A 49 -10.70 5.52 -0.89
N ASN A 50 -10.90 6.68 -0.27
CA ASN A 50 -9.90 7.33 0.59
C ASN A 50 -9.53 6.55 1.85
N ASP A 51 -10.41 5.66 2.30
CA ASP A 51 -10.27 4.77 3.46
C ASP A 51 -9.75 3.38 3.10
N HIS A 52 -9.50 3.11 1.81
CA HIS A 52 -9.05 1.81 1.32
C HIS A 52 -7.64 1.90 0.71
N ILE A 53 -6.97 0.75 0.70
CA ILE A 53 -5.73 0.53 -0.04
C ILE A 53 -5.89 -0.68 -0.94
N ARG A 54 -5.45 -0.56 -2.19
CA ARG A 54 -5.47 -1.67 -3.15
C ARG A 54 -4.08 -2.29 -3.21
N MET A 55 -4.05 -3.59 -2.99
CA MET A 55 -2.84 -4.41 -3.10
C MET A 55 -3.22 -5.81 -3.57
N ASN A 56 -2.30 -6.47 -4.25
CA ASN A 56 -2.54 -7.80 -4.78
C ASN A 56 -2.49 -8.88 -3.67
N ARG A 57 -2.74 -10.12 -4.07
CA ARG A 57 -2.80 -11.25 -3.14
C ARG A 57 -1.46 -11.53 -2.47
N VAL A 58 -0.34 -11.32 -3.16
CA VAL A 58 1.00 -11.60 -2.65
C VAL A 58 1.35 -10.63 -1.53
N VAL A 59 1.19 -9.33 -1.74
CA VAL A 59 1.43 -8.30 -0.71
C VAL A 59 0.57 -8.57 0.53
N ARG A 60 -0.71 -8.91 0.32
CA ARG A 60 -1.62 -9.21 1.44
C ARG A 60 -1.20 -10.45 2.22
N ASN A 61 -0.77 -11.51 1.53
CA ASN A 61 -0.27 -12.72 2.18
C ASN A 61 1.01 -12.45 2.98
N ASN A 62 1.90 -11.60 2.48
CA ASN A 62 3.12 -11.22 3.18
C ASN A 62 2.81 -10.54 4.52
N LEU A 63 1.79 -9.68 4.54
CA LEU A 63 1.30 -8.97 5.73
C LEU A 63 0.40 -9.82 6.65
N ARG A 64 -0.01 -11.02 6.22
CA ARG A 64 -0.99 -11.90 6.88
C ARG A 64 -2.37 -11.26 7.10
N GLU A 65 -2.80 -10.44 6.16
CA GLU A 65 -4.09 -9.75 6.22
C GLU A 65 -5.17 -10.41 5.35
N ARG A 66 -6.43 -10.06 5.60
CA ARG A 66 -7.59 -10.38 4.77
C ARG A 66 -8.24 -9.09 4.27
N SER A 67 -9.12 -9.20 3.27
CA SER A 67 -9.92 -8.05 2.85
C SER A 67 -10.73 -7.49 4.02
N GLY A 68 -10.67 -6.18 4.24
CA GLY A 68 -11.34 -5.49 5.34
C GLY A 68 -10.52 -5.38 6.63
N ASP A 69 -9.34 -6.00 6.70
CA ASP A 69 -8.41 -5.74 7.79
C ASP A 69 -7.73 -4.37 7.65
N ILE A 70 -7.31 -3.82 8.79
CA ILE A 70 -6.61 -2.53 8.87
C ILE A 70 -5.12 -2.77 8.89
N ILE A 71 -4.39 -1.98 8.10
CA ILE A 71 -2.92 -1.97 8.08
C ILE A 71 -2.38 -0.59 8.42
N SER A 72 -1.12 -0.52 8.84
CA SER A 72 -0.40 0.73 9.01
C SER A 72 0.52 0.98 7.83
N ILE A 73 0.57 2.22 7.36
CA ILE A 73 1.43 2.70 6.28
C ILE A 73 2.36 3.77 6.82
N GLN A 74 3.63 3.73 6.41
CA GLN A 74 4.64 4.71 6.77
C GLN A 74 5.55 4.99 5.58
N ALA A 75 5.89 6.25 5.31
CA ALA A 75 6.90 6.60 4.32
C ALA A 75 8.25 5.95 4.66
N CYS A 76 8.91 5.38 3.65
CA CYS A 76 10.21 4.73 3.78
C CYS A 76 11.24 5.48 2.91
N THR A 77 11.99 6.38 3.54
CA THR A 77 12.98 7.25 2.87
C THR A 77 14.39 6.67 2.83
N ASP A 78 14.65 5.55 3.53
CA ASP A 78 15.96 4.89 3.61
C ASP A 78 15.88 3.50 2.96
N VAL A 79 15.75 3.49 1.63
CA VAL A 79 15.91 2.26 0.83
C VAL A 79 17.39 2.15 0.48
N LYS A 80 18.12 1.32 1.22
CA LYS A 80 19.54 1.02 0.95
C LYS A 80 19.71 -0.10 -0.07
#